data_AF-A0A932YI43-F1
#
_entry.id   AF-A0A932YI43-F1
#
_cell.length_a   1.000
_cell.length_b   1.000
_cell.length_c   1.000
_cell.angle_alpha   90.00
_cell.angle_beta   90.00
_cell.angle_gamma   90.00
#
_symmetry.space_group_name_H-M   'P 1'
#
loop_
_entity.id
_entity.type
_entity.pdbx_description
1 polymer ?
#
loop_
_entity_poly.entity_id
_entity_poly.type
_entity_poly.pdbx_seq_one_letter_code
_entity_poly.pdbx_strand_id
1 'polypeptide(L)'
;MKKAIIIIGIVILVVLIVVLATTFWGDKDPQVPDQPVSLPVPDGPVLPPVSTPSMQIKGSNGSQIIVKDFISNGETIQDTVNPTHYILAGSLGYCLGDGSCPSGAKVSGFSIDYDRPHDLFNITLEEPLRNNRLAAERFLMERLGIDTMALCTLNYSIGATTYVNQFYEGQNLGFSSCPGSVKLP
;
A
#
# COMPACT_ATOMS: atom_id res chain seq x y z
N MET A 1 -34.51 -36.56 -35.90
CA MET A 1 -33.90 -35.30 -35.42
C MET A 1 -34.66 -34.63 -34.28
N LYS A 2 -35.98 -34.36 -34.38
CA LYS A 2 -36.75 -33.68 -33.30
C LYS A 2 -36.64 -34.35 -31.91
N LYS A 3 -36.62 -35.69 -31.83
CA LYS A 3 -36.48 -36.43 -30.56
C LYS A 3 -35.10 -36.29 -29.90
N ALA A 4 -34.04 -36.06 -30.67
CA ALA A 4 -32.68 -35.92 -30.13
C ALA A 4 -32.46 -34.55 -29.47
N ILE A 5 -33.06 -33.49 -30.03
CA ILE A 5 -32.96 -32.12 -29.49
C ILE A 5 -33.67 -32.02 -28.12
N ILE A 6 -34.80 -32.71 -27.95
CA ILE A 6 -35.55 -32.72 -26.68
C ILE A 6 -34.74 -33.40 -25.57
N ILE A 7 -34.04 -34.50 -25.87
CA ILE A 7 -33.24 -35.23 -24.89
C ILE A 7 -32.06 -34.39 -24.42
N ILE A 8 -31.36 -33.70 -25.33
CA ILE A 8 -30.21 -32.84 -24.98
C ILE A 8 -30.66 -31.67 -24.10
N GLY A 9 -31.82 -31.06 -24.39
CA GLY A 9 -32.37 -29.98 -23.58
C GLY A 9 -32.69 -30.41 -22.14
N ILE A 10 -33.26 -31.60 -21.95
CA ILE A 10 -33.57 -32.13 -20.62
C ILE A 10 -32.29 -32.39 -19.83
N VAL A 11 -31.25 -32.96 -20.45
CA VAL A 11 -29.97 -33.25 -19.78
C VAL A 11 -29.31 -31.96 -19.30
N ILE A 12 -29.28 -30.91 -20.12
CA ILE A 12 -28.69 -29.61 -19.74
C ILE A 12 -29.47 -28.99 -18.57
N LEU A 13 -30.81 -29.05 -18.61
CA LEU A 13 -31.65 -28.50 -17.54
C LEU A 13 -31.41 -29.21 -16.20
N VAL A 14 -31.29 -30.55 -16.21
CA VAL A 14 -31.03 -31.33 -14.99
C VAL A 14 -29.65 -31.00 -14.41
N VAL A 15 -28.62 -30.87 -15.26
CA VAL A 15 -27.27 -30.47 -14.80
C VAL A 15 -27.29 -29.09 -14.16
N LEU A 16 -28.01 -28.13 -14.74
CA LEU A 16 -28.14 -26.78 -14.21
C LEU A 16 -28.83 -26.75 -12.83
N ILE A 17 -29.88 -27.57 -12.65
CA ILE A 17 -30.57 -27.70 -11.37
C ILE A 17 -29.66 -28.29 -10.29
N VAL A 18 -28.86 -29.32 -10.64
CA VAL A 18 -27.92 -29.95 -9.68
C VAL A 18 -26.84 -28.96 -9.25
N VAL A 19 -26.25 -28.20 -10.19
CA VAL A 19 -25.22 -27.19 -9.87
C VAL A 19 -25.80 -26.08 -8.97
N LEU A 20 -27.01 -25.61 -9.25
CA LEU A 20 -27.70 -24.62 -8.43
C LEU A 20 -28.02 -25.16 -7.02
N ALA A 21 -28.43 -26.42 -6.90
CA ALA A 21 -28.69 -27.04 -5.60
C ALA A 21 -27.42 -27.18 -4.76
N THR A 22 -26.28 -27.54 -5.37
CA THR A 22 -25.01 -27.70 -4.64
C THR A 22 -24.39 -26.38 -4.16
N THR A 23 -24.72 -25.25 -4.79
CA THR A 23 -24.18 -23.94 -4.39
C THR A 23 -25.01 -23.26 -3.30
N PHE A 24 -26.28 -23.63 -3.14
CA PHE A 24 -27.18 -23.03 -2.13
C PHE A 24 -27.23 -23.76 -0.79
N TRP A 25 -26.61 -24.94 -0.68
CA TRP A 25 -26.47 -25.70 0.57
C TRP A 25 -25.04 -25.70 1.10
N GLY A 26 -24.39 -24.53 1.06
CA GLY A 26 -23.19 -24.29 1.86
C GLY A 26 -23.56 -24.26 3.35
N ASP A 27 -22.85 -25.07 4.13
CA ASP A 27 -23.06 -25.28 5.55
C ASP A 27 -23.23 -23.97 6.33
N LYS A 28 -24.34 -23.88 7.07
CA LYS A 28 -24.49 -22.88 8.12
C LYS A 28 -23.65 -23.34 9.30
N ASP A 29 -22.45 -22.78 9.45
CA ASP A 29 -21.63 -23.03 10.64
C ASP A 29 -22.46 -22.75 11.92
N PRO A 30 -22.40 -23.63 12.92
CA PRO A 30 -23.04 -23.38 14.20
C PRO A 30 -22.46 -22.11 14.82
N GLN A 31 -23.31 -21.10 14.99
CA GLN A 31 -22.98 -19.90 15.76
C GLN A 31 -22.70 -20.34 17.20
N VAL A 32 -21.43 -20.43 17.58
CA VAL A 32 -21.01 -20.53 18.98
C VAL A 32 -21.29 -19.17 19.61
N PRO A 33 -22.09 -19.06 20.69
CA PRO A 33 -22.30 -17.80 21.36
C PRO A 33 -20.98 -17.33 21.98
N ASP A 34 -20.37 -16.30 21.38
CA ASP A 34 -19.25 -15.59 21.98
C ASP A 34 -19.76 -14.85 23.23
N GLN A 35 -19.69 -15.50 24.38
CA GLN A 35 -19.76 -14.80 25.64
C GLN A 35 -18.42 -14.09 25.87
N PRO A 36 -18.39 -12.75 26.00
CA PRO A 36 -17.17 -12.05 26.31
C PRO A 36 -16.69 -12.48 27.69
N VAL A 37 -15.55 -13.17 27.73
CA VAL A 37 -14.82 -13.45 28.97
C VAL A 37 -14.33 -12.10 29.52
N SER A 38 -15.02 -11.55 30.52
CA SER A 38 -14.55 -10.36 31.21
C SER A 38 -13.41 -10.76 32.16
N LEU A 39 -12.18 -10.56 31.72
CA LEU A 39 -11.03 -10.59 32.62
C LEU A 39 -11.14 -9.39 33.58
N PRO A 40 -10.90 -9.56 34.90
CA PRO A 40 -10.84 -8.45 35.82
C PRO A 40 -9.67 -7.53 35.41
N VAL A 41 -10.01 -6.34 34.92
CA VAL A 41 -9.03 -5.29 34.62
C VAL A 41 -8.57 -4.74 35.98
N PRO A 42 -7.27 -4.79 36.30
CA PRO A 42 -6.76 -4.15 37.51
C PRO A 42 -7.10 -2.65 37.47
N ASP A 43 -7.68 -2.11 38.54
CA ASP A 43 -8.00 -0.69 38.75
C ASP A 43 -6.72 0.18 38.90
N GLY A 44 -5.81 0.06 37.94
CA GLY A 44 -4.69 0.98 37.79
C GLY A 44 -5.17 2.30 37.21
N PRO A 45 -4.49 3.42 37.50
CA PRO A 45 -4.81 4.70 36.87
C PRO A 45 -4.73 4.56 35.34
N VAL A 46 -5.88 4.70 34.68
CA VAL A 46 -5.99 4.71 33.22
C VAL A 46 -5.29 5.98 32.74
N LEU A 47 -4.04 5.83 32.29
CA LEU A 47 -3.35 6.91 31.61
C LEU A 47 -4.15 7.25 30.35
N PRO A 48 -4.42 8.54 30.06
CA PRO A 48 -5.08 8.92 28.83
C PRO A 48 -4.28 8.37 27.64
N PRO A 49 -4.93 7.84 26.60
CA PRO A 49 -4.23 7.31 25.44
C PRO A 49 -3.37 8.42 24.84
N VAL A 50 -2.07 8.16 24.71
CA VAL A 50 -1.14 9.07 24.04
C VAL A 50 -1.59 9.21 22.58
N SER A 51 -2.16 10.36 22.23
CA SER A 51 -2.57 10.64 20.86
C SER A 51 -1.32 10.69 19.98
N THR A 52 -1.21 9.77 19.03
CA THR A 52 -0.12 9.81 18.04
C THR A 52 -0.33 11.04 17.15
N PRO A 53 0.67 11.92 16.98
CA PRO A 53 0.56 13.07 16.09
C PRO A 53 0.16 12.64 14.67
N SER A 54 -0.73 13.41 14.05
CA SER A 54 -1.29 13.13 12.72
C SER A 54 -1.32 14.38 11.85
N MET A 55 -1.28 14.20 10.54
CA MET A 55 -1.45 15.27 9.55
C MET A 55 -2.40 14.83 8.44
N GLN A 56 -2.89 15.80 7.66
CA GLN A 56 -3.70 15.55 6.47
C GLN A 56 -2.87 15.77 5.22
N ILE A 57 -3.02 14.88 4.24
CA ILE A 57 -2.47 14.99 2.90
C ILE A 57 -3.58 14.80 1.86
N LYS A 58 -3.39 15.35 0.66
CA LYS A 58 -4.32 15.16 -0.44
C LYS A 58 -4.00 13.90 -1.25
N GLY A 59 -5.01 13.07 -1.48
CA GLY A 59 -4.94 11.94 -2.42
C GLY A 59 -5.04 12.37 -3.89
N SER A 60 -4.66 11.48 -4.80
CA SER A 60 -4.74 11.67 -6.26
C SER A 60 -6.15 11.92 -6.78
N ASN A 61 -7.17 11.39 -6.08
CA ASN A 61 -8.59 11.64 -6.36
C ASN A 61 -9.15 12.91 -5.67
N GLY A 62 -8.30 13.69 -5.00
CA GLY A 62 -8.69 14.88 -4.24
C GLY A 62 -9.24 14.62 -2.84
N SER A 63 -9.33 13.36 -2.40
CA SER A 63 -9.70 13.02 -1.02
C SER A 63 -8.65 13.52 -0.01
N GLN A 64 -9.07 13.72 1.23
CA GLN A 64 -8.17 14.02 2.35
C GLN A 64 -7.87 12.72 3.09
N ILE A 65 -6.59 12.43 3.29
CA ILE A 65 -6.11 11.22 3.95
C ILE A 65 -5.44 11.66 5.25
N ILE A 66 -5.93 11.14 6.38
CA ILE A 66 -5.29 11.35 7.68
C ILE A 66 -4.20 10.31 7.83
N VAL A 67 -2.98 10.78 8.04
CA VAL A 67 -1.78 9.96 8.21
C VAL A 67 -1.09 10.33 9.52
N LYS A 68 -0.21 9.46 10.02
CA LYS A 68 0.74 9.83 11.07
C LYS A 68 1.57 11.02 10.61
N ASP A 69 1.96 11.90 11.52
CA ASP A 69 2.93 12.96 11.20
C ASP A 69 4.29 12.32 10.91
N PHE A 70 4.53 12.04 9.63
CA PHE A 70 5.73 11.37 9.16
C PHE A 70 6.88 12.35 8.93
N ILE A 71 6.64 13.66 8.90
CA ILE A 71 7.69 14.67 8.70
C ILE A 71 8.34 15.10 10.02
N SER A 72 7.63 14.97 11.14
CA SER A 72 8.13 15.30 12.49
C SER A 72 8.52 14.07 13.32
N ASN A 73 8.81 12.93 12.70
CA ASN A 73 9.00 11.66 13.39
C ASN A 73 10.44 11.36 13.85
N GLY A 74 11.38 12.28 13.61
CA GLY A 74 12.80 12.13 13.96
C GLY A 74 13.64 11.28 13.01
N GLU A 75 13.04 10.67 11.98
CA GLU A 75 13.74 9.89 10.96
C GLU A 75 13.67 10.50 9.56
N THR A 76 12.57 11.20 9.25
CA THR A 76 12.42 11.91 7.99
C THR A 76 13.26 13.17 8.00
N ILE A 77 14.08 13.35 6.96
CA ILE A 77 15.01 14.48 6.86
C ILE A 77 14.48 15.47 5.83
N GLN A 78 14.37 16.75 6.21
CA GLN A 78 14.06 17.80 5.25
C GLN A 78 15.24 18.00 4.30
N ASP A 79 14.97 18.08 2.99
CA ASP A 79 15.98 18.40 2.00
C ASP A 79 16.41 19.87 2.17
N THR A 80 17.70 20.09 2.43
CA THR A 80 18.25 21.43 2.65
C THR A 80 18.38 22.26 1.37
N VAL A 81 18.48 21.62 0.21
CA VAL A 81 18.53 22.25 -1.12
C VAL A 81 17.10 22.58 -1.58
N ASN A 82 16.14 21.72 -1.25
CA ASN A 82 14.73 21.86 -1.60
C ASN A 82 13.86 21.79 -0.33
N PRO A 83 13.68 22.89 0.43
CA PRO A 83 13.02 22.86 1.74
C PRO A 83 11.56 22.36 1.75
N THR A 84 10.94 22.24 0.58
CA THR A 84 9.60 21.66 0.41
C THR A 84 9.60 20.14 0.27
N HIS A 85 10.77 19.52 0.14
CA HIS A 85 10.97 18.08 -0.01
C HIS A 85 11.46 17.45 1.30
N TYR A 86 11.02 16.22 1.52
CA TYR A 86 11.35 15.43 2.71
C TYR A 86 11.79 14.05 2.27
N ILE A 87 12.95 13.61 2.75
CA ILE A 87 13.54 12.30 2.47
C ILE A 87 13.08 11.34 3.57
N LEU A 88 12.17 10.43 3.22
CA LEU A 88 11.60 9.47 4.16
C LEU A 88 12.51 8.24 4.29
N ALA A 89 13.10 7.78 3.17
CA ALA A 89 13.89 6.56 3.13
C ALA A 89 14.99 6.65 2.05
N GLY A 90 16.15 6.07 2.34
CA GLY A 90 17.26 6.01 1.39
C GLY A 90 17.90 7.37 1.13
N SER A 91 18.56 7.51 -0.01
CA SER A 91 19.24 8.74 -0.43
C SER A 91 18.70 9.20 -1.78
N LEU A 92 18.74 10.52 -2.02
CA LEU A 92 18.39 11.14 -3.30
C LEU A 92 19.53 11.12 -4.33
N GLY A 93 20.67 10.49 -4.00
CA GLY A 93 21.79 10.34 -4.94
C GLY A 93 22.67 11.58 -5.11
N TYR A 94 22.54 12.57 -4.22
CA TYR A 94 23.44 13.72 -4.17
C TYR A 94 24.02 13.94 -2.77
N CYS A 95 25.12 14.68 -2.72
CA CYS A 95 25.74 15.14 -1.49
C CYS A 95 25.93 16.66 -1.56
N LEU A 96 25.92 17.32 -0.40
CA LEU A 96 26.14 18.74 -0.24
C LEU A 96 27.63 19.09 -0.35
N GLY A 97 27.93 20.38 -0.51
CA GLY A 97 29.31 20.87 -0.62
C GLY A 97 30.17 20.65 0.63
N ASP A 98 29.55 20.38 1.78
CA ASP A 98 30.24 20.00 3.03
C ASP A 98 30.55 18.49 3.12
N GLY A 99 30.19 17.71 2.10
CA GLY A 99 30.39 16.27 2.03
C GLY A 99 29.28 15.44 2.68
N SER A 100 28.28 16.06 3.31
CA SER A 100 27.13 15.34 3.85
C SER A 100 26.18 14.89 2.73
N CYS A 101 25.61 13.69 2.85
CA CYS A 101 24.65 13.16 1.88
C CYS A 101 23.31 12.95 2.62
N PRO A 102 22.32 13.84 2.45
CA PRO A 102 21.03 13.72 3.11
C PRO A 102 20.38 12.36 2.83
N SER A 103 19.91 11.71 3.89
CA SER A 103 19.29 10.39 3.81
C SER A 103 18.27 10.23 4.93
N GLY A 104 17.11 9.66 4.60
CA GLY A 104 16.06 9.35 5.56
C GLY A 104 16.33 8.06 6.32
N ALA A 105 15.28 7.28 6.58
CA ALA A 105 15.41 5.96 7.19
C ALA A 105 16.38 5.07 6.39
N LYS A 106 17.24 4.35 7.12
CA LYS A 106 18.22 3.44 6.52
C LYS A 106 17.52 2.22 5.93
N VAL A 107 17.40 2.22 4.60
CA VAL A 107 16.87 1.12 3.80
C VAL A 107 17.82 0.82 2.64
N SER A 108 17.67 -0.35 2.04
CA SER A 108 18.38 -0.74 0.82
C SER A 108 17.39 -1.09 -0.27
N GLY A 109 17.72 -0.73 -1.50
CA GLY A 109 16.96 -1.16 -2.68
C GLY A 109 15.86 -0.20 -3.14
N PHE A 110 15.59 0.86 -2.38
CA PHE A 110 14.69 1.94 -2.79
C PHE A 110 15.00 3.24 -2.05
N SER A 111 14.52 4.36 -2.58
CA SER A 111 14.44 5.64 -1.89
C SER A 111 13.02 6.21 -2.01
N ILE A 112 12.64 7.02 -1.01
CA ILE A 112 11.34 7.69 -0.97
C ILE A 112 11.54 9.13 -0.54
N ASP A 113 11.07 10.06 -1.35
CA ASP A 113 10.86 11.45 -0.97
C ASP A 113 9.41 11.89 -1.14
N TYR A 114 9.07 12.95 -0.41
CA TYR A 114 7.76 13.57 -0.40
C TYR A 114 7.89 15.05 -0.73
N ASP A 115 7.21 15.47 -1.79
CA ASP A 115 7.05 16.86 -2.23
C ASP A 115 5.76 17.42 -1.62
N ARG A 116 5.92 18.26 -0.60
CA ARG A 116 4.82 18.79 0.21
C ARG A 116 3.85 19.68 -0.57
N PRO A 117 4.28 20.62 -1.42
CA PRO A 117 3.39 21.42 -2.27
C PRO A 117 2.39 20.62 -3.11
N HIS A 118 2.75 19.41 -3.55
CA HIS A 118 1.92 18.58 -4.43
C HIS A 118 1.37 17.33 -3.75
N ASP A 119 1.63 17.14 -2.46
CA ASP A 119 1.34 15.90 -1.72
C ASP A 119 1.85 14.63 -2.43
N LEU A 120 2.96 14.75 -3.16
CA LEU A 120 3.46 13.74 -4.08
C LEU A 120 4.58 12.91 -3.43
N PHE A 121 4.45 11.59 -3.45
CA PHE A 121 5.52 10.67 -3.10
C PHE A 121 6.28 10.21 -4.34
N ASN A 122 7.59 10.41 -4.37
CA ASN A 122 8.46 9.84 -5.39
C ASN A 122 9.19 8.63 -4.81
N ILE A 123 9.09 7.50 -5.49
CA ILE A 123 9.70 6.24 -5.09
C ILE A 123 10.63 5.79 -6.22
N THR A 124 11.92 5.73 -5.92
CA THR A 124 12.91 5.18 -6.85
C THR A 124 13.30 3.78 -6.39
N LEU A 125 13.28 2.82 -7.31
CA LEU A 125 13.57 1.42 -7.04
C LEU A 125 14.93 1.00 -7.62
N GLU A 126 15.59 0.09 -6.93
CA GLU A 126 16.73 -0.70 -7.41
C GLU A 126 16.30 -2.13 -7.77
N GLU A 127 17.17 -2.89 -8.43
CA GLU A 127 16.94 -4.33 -8.64
C GLU A 127 17.14 -5.14 -7.34
N PRO A 128 16.35 -6.22 -7.10
CA PRO A 128 15.24 -6.71 -7.92
C PRO A 128 13.95 -5.90 -7.73
N LEU A 129 13.42 -5.32 -8.82
CA LEU A 129 12.32 -4.35 -8.74
C LEU A 129 11.09 -4.86 -7.99
N ARG A 130 10.69 -6.12 -8.20
CA ARG A 130 9.49 -6.70 -7.55
C ARG A 130 9.60 -6.70 -6.04
N ASN A 131 10.73 -7.13 -5.48
CA ASN A 131 10.90 -7.24 -4.04
C ASN A 131 11.07 -5.87 -3.40
N ASN A 132 11.86 -4.98 -4.04
CA ASN A 132 12.10 -3.64 -3.54
C ASN A 132 10.82 -2.80 -3.57
N ARG A 133 9.97 -2.98 -4.59
CA ARG A 133 8.64 -2.36 -4.64
C ARG A 133 7.77 -2.79 -3.46
N LEU A 134 7.68 -4.09 -3.18
CA LEU A 134 6.90 -4.61 -2.04
C LEU A 134 7.44 -4.12 -0.69
N ALA A 135 8.76 -3.96 -0.57
CA ALA A 135 9.38 -3.41 0.63
C ALA A 135 9.04 -1.91 0.80
N ALA A 136 9.12 -1.12 -0.28
CA ALA A 136 8.76 0.30 -0.28
C ALA A 136 7.28 0.51 0.09
N GLU A 137 6.37 -0.30 -0.46
CA GLU A 137 4.94 -0.28 -0.12
C GLU A 137 4.69 -0.47 1.37
N ARG A 138 5.29 -1.52 1.95
CA ARG A 138 5.15 -1.82 3.37
C ARG A 138 5.72 -0.70 4.23
N PHE A 139 6.91 -0.22 3.89
CA PHE A 139 7.54 0.90 4.56
C PHE A 139 6.62 2.13 4.58
N LEU A 140 6.04 2.48 3.43
CA LEU A 140 5.17 3.66 3.32
C LEU A 140 3.87 3.49 4.12
N MET A 141 3.22 2.32 4.05
CA MET A 141 2.03 2.02 4.85
C MET A 141 2.31 2.13 6.36
N GLU A 142 3.41 1.56 6.84
CA GLU A 142 3.79 1.61 8.26
C GLU A 142 4.10 3.05 8.73
N ARG A 143 4.84 3.79 7.88
CA ARG A 143 5.24 5.19 8.12
C ARG A 143 4.06 6.12 8.19
N LEU A 144 3.13 6.00 7.24
CA LEU A 144 1.93 6.84 7.16
C LEU A 144 0.80 6.34 8.09
N GLY A 145 0.85 5.08 8.52
CA GLY A 145 -0.23 4.46 9.28
C GLY A 145 -1.50 4.25 8.47
N ILE A 146 -1.35 3.89 7.19
CA ILE A 146 -2.46 3.67 6.26
C ILE A 146 -2.54 2.21 5.81
N ASP A 147 -3.71 1.82 5.31
CA ASP A 147 -3.92 0.52 4.69
C ASP A 147 -3.65 0.54 3.17
N THR A 148 -3.78 -0.62 2.53
CA THR A 148 -3.58 -0.78 1.09
C THR A 148 -4.57 0.02 0.25
N MET A 149 -5.80 0.22 0.71
CA MET A 149 -6.80 0.98 -0.04
C MET A 149 -6.43 2.46 -0.09
N ALA A 150 -6.05 3.03 1.06
CA ALA A 150 -5.55 4.40 1.16
C ALA A 150 -4.23 4.58 0.41
N LEU A 151 -3.34 3.59 0.42
CA LEU A 151 -2.09 3.59 -0.36
C LEU A 151 -2.36 3.83 -1.87
N CYS A 152 -3.39 3.18 -2.42
CA CYS A 152 -3.79 3.36 -3.83
C CYS A 152 -4.40 4.72 -4.16
N THR A 153 -4.73 5.52 -3.15
CA THR A 153 -5.28 6.87 -3.32
C THR A 153 -4.25 7.97 -3.13
N LEU A 154 -3.01 7.64 -2.74
CA LEU A 154 -1.93 8.63 -2.65
C LEU A 154 -1.65 9.27 -4.02
N ASN A 155 -1.09 10.48 -4.01
CA ASN A 155 -0.42 11.03 -5.19
C ASN A 155 1.02 10.51 -5.19
N TYR A 156 1.41 9.71 -6.19
CA TYR A 156 2.72 9.06 -6.20
C TYR A 156 3.28 8.80 -7.60
N SER A 157 4.61 8.64 -7.66
CA SER A 157 5.35 8.12 -8.82
C SER A 157 6.32 7.03 -8.34
N ILE A 158 6.29 5.86 -8.99
CA ILE A 158 7.20 4.75 -8.68
C ILE A 158 7.95 4.38 -9.95
N GLY A 159 9.27 4.43 -9.93
CA GLY A 159 10.07 4.14 -11.13
C GLY A 159 11.45 3.57 -10.81
N ALA A 160 12.14 3.17 -11.87
CA ALA A 160 13.55 2.84 -11.85
C ALA A 160 14.29 3.81 -12.78
N THR A 161 15.54 4.14 -12.44
CA THR A 161 16.37 4.94 -13.35
C THR A 161 16.88 4.08 -14.51
N THR A 162 17.35 4.73 -15.58
CA THR A 162 17.98 4.08 -16.74
C THR A 162 19.11 3.11 -16.34
N TYR A 163 19.87 3.48 -15.30
CA TYR A 163 21.01 2.70 -14.80
C TYR A 163 20.58 1.44 -14.07
N VAL A 164 19.39 1.44 -13.48
CA VAL A 164 18.82 0.29 -12.77
C VAL A 164 18.15 -0.65 -13.77
N ASN A 165 17.22 -0.13 -14.57
CA ASN A 165 16.47 -0.93 -15.52
C ASN A 165 15.98 -0.08 -16.71
N GLN A 166 16.65 -0.23 -17.85
CA GLN A 166 16.31 0.49 -19.08
C GLN A 166 14.92 0.13 -19.63
N PHE A 167 14.42 -1.08 -19.37
CA PHE A 167 13.10 -1.50 -19.89
C PHE A 167 11.95 -0.77 -19.18
N TYR A 168 12.10 -0.50 -17.89
CA TYR A 168 11.09 0.16 -17.05
C TYR A 168 11.34 1.67 -16.85
N GLU A 169 12.38 2.22 -17.46
CA GLU A 169 12.71 3.64 -17.39
C GLU A 169 11.53 4.52 -17.83
N GLY A 170 11.27 5.58 -17.05
CA GLY A 170 10.25 6.58 -17.36
C GLY A 170 8.80 6.09 -17.21
N GLN A 171 8.59 4.82 -16.83
CA GLN A 171 7.27 4.27 -16.57
C GLN A 171 6.92 4.40 -15.09
N ASN A 172 5.69 4.82 -14.79
CA ASN A 172 5.16 4.69 -13.43
C ASN A 172 4.71 3.24 -13.22
N LEU A 173 5.43 2.51 -12.37
CA LEU A 173 5.22 1.09 -12.12
C LEU A 173 3.98 0.81 -11.26
N GLY A 174 3.51 1.79 -10.51
CA GLY A 174 2.37 1.61 -9.60
C GLY A 174 2.68 0.71 -8.41
N PHE A 175 1.94 0.89 -7.32
CA PHE A 175 1.97 -0.06 -6.20
C PHE A 175 1.33 -1.39 -6.62
N SER A 176 1.91 -2.50 -6.17
CA SER A 176 1.65 -3.86 -6.61
C SER A 176 0.18 -4.27 -6.56
N SER A 177 -0.54 -3.80 -5.53
CA SER A 177 -1.96 -4.14 -5.30
C SER A 177 -2.93 -3.15 -5.93
N CYS A 178 -2.43 -2.05 -6.49
CA CYS A 178 -3.28 -0.99 -7.03
C CYS A 178 -3.66 -1.25 -8.50
N PRO A 179 -4.89 -0.86 -8.91
CA PRO A 179 -5.32 -0.97 -10.30
C PRO A 179 -4.35 -0.26 -11.26
N GLY A 180 -4.05 -0.92 -12.39
CA GLY A 180 -3.16 -0.36 -13.41
C GLY A 180 -1.66 -0.50 -13.13
N SER A 181 -1.26 -1.14 -12.03
CA SER A 181 0.16 -1.39 -11.74
C SER A 181 0.80 -2.35 -12.75
N VAL A 182 2.08 -2.11 -13.01
CA VAL A 182 2.89 -2.96 -13.88
C VAL A 182 3.17 -4.28 -13.17
N LYS A 183 2.93 -5.39 -13.89
CA LYS A 183 3.31 -6.73 -13.44
C LYS A 183 4.81 -6.90 -13.64
N LEU A 184 5.53 -6.90 -12.52
CA LEU A 184 6.97 -7.16 -12.49
C LEU A 184 7.22 -8.67 -12.39
N PRO A 185 8.30 -9.19 -13.01
CA PRO A 185 8.69 -10.59 -12.92
C PRO A 185 9.07 -11.02 -11.49
#